data_AF-Q8DK89-F1
#
_entry.id   AF-Q8DK89-F1
#
_cell.length_a   1.000
_cell.length_b   1.000
_cell.length_c   1.000
_cell.angle_alpha   90.00
_cell.angle_beta   90.00
_cell.angle_gamma   90.00
#
_symmetry.space_group_name_H-M   'P 1'
#
loop_
_entity.id
_entity.type
_entity.pdbx_description
1 polymer ?
#
loop_
_entity_poly.entity_id
_entity_poly.type
_entity_poly.pdbx_seq_one_letter_code
_entity_poly.pdbx_strand_id
1 'polypeptide(L)'
;MSLLKKSTIPLTVFTAVSLGGGAIATPYPPEVVSRFTNECTTALEQQVPQMAQYGNAYCTCVINELQSSLTLAEFQAIGESVQTNPKPEVRQMLTNTAQTCLQRVSQ
;
A
#
# COMPACT_ATOMS: atom_id res chain seq x y z
N MET A 1 -21.39 -62.94 10.21
CA MET A 1 -20.43 -62.76 9.09
C MET A 1 -20.91 -61.53 8.34
N SER A 2 -20.38 -60.33 8.61
CA SER A 2 -19.24 -59.72 7.88
C SER A 2 -19.44 -59.75 6.36
N LEU A 3 -19.33 -58.70 5.55
CA LEU A 3 -18.76 -57.35 5.68
C LEU A 3 -19.02 -56.60 4.33
N LEU A 4 -19.05 -55.26 4.39
CA LEU A 4 -18.59 -54.29 3.36
C LEU A 4 -19.39 -54.16 2.03
N LYS A 5 -20.11 -53.06 1.75
CA LYS A 5 -19.68 -51.65 1.47
C LYS A 5 -19.30 -51.42 -0.01
N LYS A 6 -20.14 -50.66 -0.73
CA LYS A 6 -19.72 -49.68 -1.74
C LYS A 6 -20.88 -48.71 -2.04
N SER A 7 -20.96 -47.63 -1.26
CA SER A 7 -21.76 -46.45 -1.61
C SER A 7 -21.02 -45.70 -2.71
N THR A 8 -21.57 -45.76 -3.92
CA THR A 8 -21.18 -44.93 -5.06
C THR A 8 -21.70 -43.52 -4.80
N ILE A 9 -20.79 -42.58 -4.53
CA ILE A 9 -21.10 -41.15 -4.35
C ILE A 9 -21.10 -40.52 -5.74
N PRO A 10 -22.22 -39.99 -6.25
CA PRO A 10 -22.21 -39.25 -7.51
C PRO A 10 -21.47 -37.92 -7.33
N LEU A 11 -20.47 -37.74 -8.18
CA LEU A 11 -19.65 -36.55 -8.37
C LEU A 11 -20.55 -35.34 -8.61
N THR A 12 -20.82 -34.55 -7.57
CA THR A 12 -21.54 -33.28 -7.72
C THR A 12 -20.52 -32.22 -8.07
N VAL A 13 -20.70 -31.67 -9.27
CA VAL A 13 -19.97 -30.55 -9.87
C VAL A 13 -19.80 -29.42 -8.85
N PHE A 14 -18.54 -29.11 -8.51
CA PHE A 14 -18.20 -27.86 -7.83
C PHE A 14 -18.46 -26.71 -8.79
N THR A 15 -19.57 -26.02 -8.60
CA THR A 15 -19.81 -24.69 -9.17
C THR A 15 -18.75 -23.76 -8.59
N ALA A 16 -17.75 -23.42 -9.39
CA ALA A 16 -16.75 -22.42 -9.06
C ALA A 16 -17.47 -21.08 -8.87
N VAL A 17 -17.63 -20.65 -7.62
CA VAL A 17 -17.94 -19.27 -7.29
C VAL A 17 -16.70 -18.47 -7.66
N SER A 18 -16.72 -17.85 -8.85
CA SER A 18 -15.82 -16.79 -9.21
C SER A 18 -16.17 -15.57 -8.36
N LEU A 19 -15.70 -15.57 -7.11
CA LEU A 19 -15.56 -14.35 -6.34
C LEU A 19 -14.62 -13.47 -7.18
N GLY A 20 -15.20 -12.49 -7.87
CA GLY A 20 -14.47 -11.35 -8.41
C GLY A 20 -13.79 -10.68 -7.21
N GLY A 21 -12.59 -11.16 -6.89
CA GLY A 21 -11.72 -10.58 -5.90
C GLY A 21 -11.37 -9.20 -6.41
N GLY A 22 -12.10 -8.18 -5.92
CA GLY A 22 -11.51 -6.86 -5.83
C GLY A 22 -10.20 -7.08 -5.10
N ALA A 23 -9.08 -6.88 -5.80
CA ALA A 23 -7.78 -6.90 -5.20
C ALA A 23 -7.77 -5.77 -4.16
N ILE A 24 -8.12 -6.10 -2.92
CA ILE A 24 -7.68 -5.31 -1.77
C ILE A 24 -6.17 -5.28 -1.92
N ALA A 25 -5.63 -4.12 -2.30
CA ALA A 25 -4.18 -3.92 -2.37
C ALA A 25 -3.62 -4.42 -1.04
N THR A 26 -2.83 -5.49 -1.10
CA THR A 26 -2.24 -6.07 0.11
C THR A 26 -1.43 -4.97 0.77
N PRO A 27 -1.65 -4.69 2.07
CA PRO A 27 -0.86 -3.70 2.79
C PRO A 27 0.62 -3.95 2.57
N TYR A 28 1.41 -2.87 2.50
CA TYR A 28 2.84 -3.03 2.33
C TYR A 28 3.44 -3.78 3.54
N PRO A 29 4.52 -4.55 3.32
CA PRO A 29 5.22 -5.21 4.41
C PRO A 29 5.64 -4.21 5.49
N PRO A 30 5.52 -4.55 6.79
CA PRO A 30 5.81 -3.63 7.89
C PRO A 30 7.21 -3.00 7.82
N GLU A 31 8.21 -3.75 7.34
CA GLU A 31 9.57 -3.27 7.16
C GLU A 31 9.68 -2.16 6.09
N VAL A 32 8.84 -2.20 5.05
CA VAL A 32 8.78 -1.16 4.01
C VAL A 32 8.16 0.10 4.59
N VAL A 33 7.04 -0.05 5.31
CA VAL A 33 6.35 1.07 5.96
C VAL A 33 7.26 1.73 7.00
N SER A 34 7.93 0.94 7.83
CA SER A 34 8.85 1.43 8.86
C SER A 34 10.05 2.16 8.23
N ARG A 35 10.68 1.59 7.20
CA ARG A 35 11.79 2.23 6.51
C ARG A 35 11.37 3.56 5.88
N PHE A 36 10.26 3.56 5.13
CA PHE A 36 9.74 4.78 4.51
C PHE A 36 9.46 5.86 5.55
N THR A 37 8.76 5.51 6.63
CA THR A 37 8.35 6.48 7.66
C THR A 37 9.57 7.10 8.34
N ASN A 38 10.60 6.29 8.63
CA ASN A 38 11.85 6.78 9.22
C ASN A 38 12.60 7.71 8.26
N GLU A 39 12.84 7.27 7.02
CA GLU A 39 13.56 8.07 6.03
C GLU A 39 12.84 9.39 5.71
N CYS A 40 11.52 9.33 5.55
CA CYS A 40 10.68 10.51 5.33
C CYS A 40 10.73 11.47 6.51
N THR A 41 10.63 10.96 7.75
CA THR A 41 10.66 11.81 8.95
C THR A 41 12.02 12.50 9.08
N THR A 42 13.12 11.76 8.93
CA THR A 42 14.48 12.32 8.96
C THR A 42 14.68 13.36 7.86
N ALA A 43 14.23 13.09 6.63
CA ALA A 43 14.33 14.05 5.54
C ALA A 43 13.50 15.31 5.81
N LEU A 44 12.28 15.17 6.35
CA LEU A 44 11.40 16.28 6.67
C LEU A 44 12.01 17.17 7.77
N GLU A 45 12.56 16.58 8.83
CA GLU A 45 13.23 17.31 9.90
C GLU A 45 14.42 18.12 9.39
N GLN A 46 15.17 17.59 8.43
CA GLN A 46 16.33 18.27 7.85
C GLN A 46 15.94 19.37 6.86
N GLN A 47 14.92 19.15 6.04
CA GLN A 47 14.55 20.06 4.95
C GLN A 47 13.53 21.11 5.38
N VAL A 48 12.64 20.77 6.31
CA VAL A 48 11.52 21.60 6.75
C VAL A 48 11.40 21.52 8.28
N PRO A 49 12.36 22.08 9.05
CA PRO A 49 12.40 21.92 10.51
C PRO A 49 11.12 22.36 11.23
N GLN A 50 10.38 23.34 10.68
CA GLN A 50 9.10 23.78 11.25
C GLN A 50 8.01 22.69 11.24
N MET A 51 8.16 21.67 10.40
CA MET A 51 7.26 20.52 10.28
C MET A 51 7.72 19.30 11.08
N ALA A 52 8.87 19.35 11.77
CA ALA A 52 9.44 18.21 12.49
C ALA A 52 8.45 17.56 13.47
N GLN A 53 7.72 18.37 14.24
CA GLN A 53 6.71 17.90 15.20
C GLN A 53 5.58 17.07 14.56
N TYR A 54 5.31 17.27 13.26
CA TYR A 54 4.30 16.55 12.50
C TYR A 54 4.88 15.41 11.66
N GLY A 55 6.21 15.24 11.63
CA GLY A 55 6.89 14.40 10.66
C GLY A 55 6.44 12.94 10.68
N ASN A 56 6.35 12.34 11.87
CA ASN A 56 5.88 10.96 11.99
C ASN A 56 4.43 10.79 11.50
N ALA A 57 3.52 11.69 11.92
CA ALA A 57 2.11 11.65 11.51
C ALA A 57 1.95 11.90 10.00
N TYR A 58 2.71 12.85 9.46
CA TYR A 58 2.71 13.20 8.04
C TYR A 58 3.19 12.03 7.19
N CYS A 59 4.36 11.48 7.49
CA CYS A 59 4.95 10.37 6.74
C CYS A 59 4.12 9.10 6.85
N THR A 60 3.51 8.84 8.02
CA THR A 60 2.54 7.74 8.19
C THR A 60 1.30 7.94 7.32
N CYS A 61 0.78 9.17 7.25
CA CYS A 61 -0.34 9.46 6.34
C CYS A 61 0.04 9.20 4.88
N VAL A 62 1.21 9.68 4.45
CA VAL A 62 1.66 9.54 3.05
C VAL A 62 1.75 8.07 2.65
N ILE A 63 2.42 7.23 3.44
CA ILE A 63 2.55 5.80 3.09
C ILE A 63 1.21 5.07 3.08
N ASN A 64 0.28 5.47 3.96
CA ASN A 64 -1.07 4.91 4.00
C ASN A 64 -1.90 5.28 2.76
N GLU A 65 -1.81 6.52 2.29
CA GLU A 65 -2.48 6.95 1.03
C GLU A 65 -1.86 6.30 -0.21
N LEU A 66 -0.54 6.10 -0.21
CA LEU A 66 0.14 5.42 -1.30
C LEU A 66 -0.23 3.94 -1.34
N GLN A 67 -0.19 3.22 -0.22
CA GLN A 67 -0.53 1.79 -0.18
C GLN A 67 -2.02 1.50 -0.41
N SER A 68 -2.91 2.49 -0.21
CA SER A 68 -4.33 2.35 -0.58
C SER A 68 -4.57 2.50 -2.08
N SER A 69 -3.63 3.11 -2.80
CA SER A 69 -3.79 3.49 -4.21
C SER A 69 -2.85 2.73 -5.15
N LEU A 70 -1.77 2.16 -4.62
CA LEU A 70 -0.70 1.52 -5.36
C LEU A 70 -0.40 0.15 -4.75
N THR A 71 -0.04 -0.79 -5.60
CA THR A 71 0.63 -2.01 -5.18
C THR A 71 2.08 -1.71 -4.77
N LEU A 72 2.69 -2.62 -4.00
CA LEU A 72 4.08 -2.47 -3.59
C LEU A 72 5.04 -2.36 -4.80
N ALA A 73 4.77 -3.12 -5.87
CA ALA A 73 5.57 -3.09 -7.09
C ALA A 73 5.48 -1.73 -7.80
N GLU A 74 4.28 -1.14 -7.88
CA GLU A 74 4.10 0.20 -8.45
C GLU A 74 4.79 1.27 -7.61
N PHE A 75 4.69 1.19 -6.29
CA PHE A 75 5.41 2.09 -5.39
C PHE A 75 6.92 2.02 -5.56
N GLN A 76 7.49 0.81 -5.68
CA GLN A 76 8.92 0.61 -5.94
C GLN A 76 9.34 1.21 -7.29
N ALA A 77 8.58 0.92 -8.35
CA ALA A 77 8.84 1.46 -9.69
C ALA A 77 8.75 2.99 -9.72
N ILE A 78 7.80 3.57 -8.97
CA ILE A 78 7.69 5.03 -8.81
C ILE A 78 8.95 5.56 -8.13
N GLY A 79 9.40 4.95 -7.04
CA GLY A 79 10.61 5.33 -6.30
C GLY A 79 11.87 5.39 -7.16
N GLU A 80 12.02 4.48 -8.12
CA GLU A 80 13.11 4.50 -9.10
C GLU A 80 12.91 5.60 -10.17
N SER A 81 11.66 5.78 -10.63
CA SER A 81 11.33 6.77 -11.67
C SER A 81 11.49 8.22 -11.20
N VAL A 82 11.17 8.52 -9.93
CA VAL A 82 11.25 9.88 -9.38
C VAL A 82 12.69 10.37 -9.25
N GLN A 83 13.64 9.46 -9.12
CA GLN A 83 15.07 9.79 -9.05
C GLN A 83 15.66 10.14 -10.43
N THR A 84 15.05 9.65 -11.51
CA THR A 84 15.63 9.72 -12.87
C THR A 84 14.84 10.66 -13.78
N ASN A 85 13.54 10.44 -13.93
CA ASN A 85 12.64 11.29 -14.71
C ASN A 85 11.17 11.02 -14.36
N PRO A 86 10.60 11.70 -13.35
CA PRO A 86 9.24 11.42 -12.94
C PRO A 86 8.23 11.85 -14.01
N LYS A 87 7.35 10.93 -14.42
CA LYS A 87 6.23 11.24 -15.31
C LYS A 87 5.32 12.32 -14.67
N PRO A 88 4.73 13.24 -15.44
CA PRO A 88 3.88 14.30 -14.90
C PRO A 88 2.75 13.77 -14.01
N GLU A 89 2.14 12.65 -14.38
CA GLU A 89 1.04 12.03 -13.64
C GLU A 89 1.51 11.51 -12.28
N VAL A 90 2.71 10.93 -12.22
CA VAL A 90 3.32 10.46 -10.96
C VAL A 90 3.63 11.63 -10.04
N ARG A 91 4.17 12.74 -10.58
CA ARG A 91 4.40 13.96 -9.77
C ARG A 91 3.09 14.48 -9.20
N GLN A 92 2.06 14.58 -10.04
CA GLN A 92 0.77 15.09 -9.61
C GLN A 92 0.16 14.23 -8.50
N MET A 93 0.20 12.90 -8.64
CA MET A 93 -0.27 11.97 -7.61
C MET A 93 0.49 12.16 -6.28
N LEU A 94 1.82 12.24 -6.33
CA LEU A 94 2.64 12.44 -5.13
C LEU A 94 2.40 13.80 -4.48
N THR A 95 2.26 14.87 -5.28
CA THR A 95 1.93 16.21 -4.79
C THR A 95 0.55 16.24 -4.13
N ASN A 96 -0.46 15.63 -4.74
CA ASN A 96 -1.81 15.55 -4.17
C ASN A 96 -1.82 14.78 -2.84
N THR A 97 -1.07 13.68 -2.78
CA THR A 97 -0.92 12.88 -1.56
C THR A 97 -0.25 13.69 -0.46
N ALA A 98 0.87 14.35 -0.76
CA ALA A 98 1.58 15.23 0.16
C ALA A 98 0.68 16.36 0.69
N GLN A 99 -0.05 17.05 -0.18
CA GLN A 99 -0.97 18.12 0.20
C GLN A 99 -2.10 17.60 1.10
N THR A 100 -2.70 16.47 0.74
CA THR A 100 -3.77 15.84 1.55
C THR A 100 -3.27 15.54 2.96
N CYS A 101 -2.10 14.94 3.08
CA CYS A 101 -1.53 14.59 4.38
C CYS A 101 -1.08 15.81 5.17
N LEU A 102 -0.52 16.83 4.52
CA LEU A 102 -0.17 18.09 5.16
C LEU A 102 -1.40 18.73 5.81
N GLN A 103 -2.51 18.83 5.06
CA GLN A 103 -3.77 19.38 5.57
C GLN A 103 -4.32 18.57 6.74
N ARG A 104 -4.17 17.23 6.73
CA ARG A 104 -4.67 16.38 7.83
C ARG A 104 -3.87 16.56 9.12
N VAL A 105 -2.55 16.74 9.04
CA VAL A 105 -1.70 16.84 10.24
C VAL A 105 -1.58 18.25 10.80
N SER A 106 -1.91 19.27 10.01
CA SER A 106 -1.84 20.67 10.43
C SER A 106 -3.17 21.22 10.98
N GLN A 107 -4.19 20.37 11.12
CA GLN A 107 -5.50 20.73 11.66
C GLN A 107 -5.55 20.61 13.18
#